data_AF-A0A151S461-F1
#
_entry.id   AF-A0A151S461-F1
#
_cell.length_a   1.000
_cell.length_b   1.000
_cell.length_c   1.000
_cell.angle_alpha   90.00
_cell.angle_beta   90.00
_cell.angle_gamma   90.00
#
_symmetry.space_group_name_H-M   'P 1'
#
loop_
_entity.id
_entity.type
_entity.pdbx_description
1 polymer ?
#
loop_
_entity_poly.entity_id
_entity_poly.type
_entity_poly.pdbx_seq_one_letter_code
_entity_poly.pdbx_strand_id
1 'polypeptide(L)'
;MTRTVSLLSNIRTISPCSVGLPNGVCTIAIQCGDVRLTPVLLLTNVLYVPSLTCNLISISQLLHCNDCIAMFTNSTCFLQDL
;
A
#
# COMPACT_ATOMS: atom_id res chain seq x y z
N MET A 1 2.24 0.36 -0.78
CA MET A 1 3.68 0.32 -0.44
C MET A 1 3.92 1.26 0.74
N THR A 2 4.81 0.90 1.65
CA THR A 2 5.10 1.72 2.85
C THR A 2 6.59 1.76 3.14
N ARG A 3 7.10 2.91 3.64
CA ARG A 3 8.44 3.02 4.23
C ARG A 3 8.46 2.61 5.71
N THR A 4 7.30 2.58 6.36
CA THR A 4 7.22 2.42 7.80
C THR A 4 6.91 0.98 8.16
N VAL A 5 7.89 0.27 8.72
CA VAL A 5 7.76 -1.14 9.11
C VAL A 5 6.76 -1.34 10.24
N SER A 6 6.63 -0.39 11.17
CA SER A 6 5.68 -0.48 12.29
C SER A 6 4.21 -0.39 11.88
N LEU A 7 3.92 0.01 10.63
CA LEU A 7 2.57 -0.05 10.07
C LEU A 7 2.21 -1.44 9.54
N LEU A 8 3.19 -2.34 9.42
CA LEU A 8 3.00 -3.68 8.87
C LEU A 8 2.77 -4.70 9.99
N SER A 9 1.79 -5.57 9.77
CA SER A 9 1.63 -6.85 10.44
C SER A 9 1.89 -8.00 9.47
N ASN A 10 2.00 -9.24 9.97
CA ASN A 10 2.21 -10.44 9.15
C ASN A 10 3.37 -10.31 8.14
N ILE A 11 4.46 -9.69 8.58
CA ILE A 11 5.62 -9.40 7.74
C ILE A 11 6.24 -10.71 7.27
N ARG A 12 6.51 -10.79 5.98
CA ARG A 12 7.15 -11.95 5.36
C ARG A 12 8.11 -11.51 4.26
N THR A 13 9.13 -12.32 4.08
CA THR A 13 10.09 -12.18 2.98
C THR A 13 9.43 -12.65 1.68
N ILE A 14 9.70 -11.94 0.60
CA ILE A 14 9.24 -12.27 -0.77
C ILE A 14 10.43 -12.38 -1.71
N SER A 15 10.18 -12.95 -2.89
CA SER A 15 11.14 -12.83 -4.00
C SER A 15 11.41 -11.36 -4.30
N PRO A 16 12.67 -10.95 -4.57
CA PRO A 16 13.01 -9.59 -4.93
C PRO A 16 12.09 -9.02 -6.00
N CYS A 17 11.36 -7.96 -5.65
CA CYS A 17 10.42 -7.29 -6.52
C CYS A 17 10.96 -5.91 -6.89
N SER A 18 11.15 -5.65 -8.18
CA SER A 18 11.58 -4.33 -8.66
C SER A 18 10.40 -3.36 -8.63
N VAL A 19 10.60 -2.20 -8.00
CA VAL A 19 9.59 -1.16 -7.79
C VAL A 19 10.10 0.14 -8.40
N GLY A 20 9.36 0.68 -9.37
CA GLY A 20 9.59 2.01 -9.90
C GLY A 20 9.08 3.08 -8.94
N LEU A 21 9.93 4.05 -8.61
CA LEU A 21 9.56 5.20 -7.79
C LEU A 21 9.19 6.41 -8.67
N PRO A 22 8.36 7.34 -8.17
CA PRO A 22 7.96 8.54 -8.94
C PRO A 22 9.11 9.45 -9.36
N ASN A 23 10.26 9.36 -8.70
CA ASN A 23 11.47 10.10 -9.06
C ASN A 23 12.27 9.47 -10.22
N GLY A 24 11.74 8.42 -10.85
CA GLY A 24 12.39 7.69 -11.96
C GLY A 24 13.41 6.64 -11.52
N VAL A 25 13.68 6.51 -10.23
CA VAL A 25 14.60 5.50 -9.69
C VAL A 25 13.86 4.19 -9.46
N CYS A 26 14.54 3.06 -9.70
CA CYS A 26 14.04 1.73 -9.32
C CYS A 26 14.67 1.29 -8.00
N THR A 27 13.87 0.62 -7.16
CA THR A 27 14.31 0.04 -5.89
C THR A 27 13.82 -1.40 -5.79
N ILE A 28 14.40 -2.19 -4.89
CA ILE A 28 14.01 -3.58 -4.69
C ILE A 28 13.26 -3.71 -3.36
N ALA A 29 12.06 -4.28 -3.41
CA ALA A 29 11.32 -4.73 -2.24
C ALA A 29 11.58 -6.22 -2.01
N ILE A 30 12.01 -6.58 -0.80
CA ILE A 30 12.26 -7.97 -0.39
C ILE A 30 11.31 -8.45 0.70
N GLN A 31 10.47 -7.56 1.22
CA GLN A 31 9.50 -7.83 2.28
C GLN A 31 8.15 -7.24 1.93
N CYS A 32 7.10 -7.91 2.39
CA CYS A 32 5.76 -7.36 2.41
C CYS A 32 5.06 -7.74 3.71
N GLY A 33 3.93 -7.09 3.97
CA GLY A 33 3.05 -7.41 5.09
C GLY A 33 1.67 -6.84 4.85
N ASP A 34 0.86 -6.82 5.89
CA ASP A 34 -0.49 -6.29 5.83
C ASP A 34 -0.55 -4.96 6.56
N VAL A 35 -1.36 -4.02 6.06
CA VAL A 35 -1.61 -2.71 6.69
C VAL A 35 -3.09 -2.60 6.98
N ARG A 36 -3.43 -2.42 8.25
CA ARG A 36 -4.80 -2.09 8.67
C ARG A 36 -4.97 -0.58 8.69
N LEU A 37 -5.76 -0.05 7.75
CA LEU A 37 -6.03 1.39 7.65
C LEU A 37 -7.15 1.83 8.60
N THR A 38 -8.17 0.99 8.74
CA THR A 38 -9.29 1.17 9.66
C THR A 38 -9.68 -0.19 10.26
N PRO A 39 -10.60 -0.26 11.23
CA PRO A 39 -11.07 -1.55 11.76
C PRO A 39 -11.63 -2.49 10.68
N VAL A 40 -12.15 -1.96 9.58
CA VAL A 40 -12.77 -2.74 8.48
C VAL A 40 -11.91 -2.81 7.21
N LEU A 41 -10.99 -1.87 6.99
CA LEU A 41 -10.14 -1.83 5.79
C LEU A 41 -8.76 -2.43 6.04
N LEU A 42 -8.51 -3.58 5.39
CA LEU A 42 -7.23 -4.28 5.40
C LEU A 42 -6.61 -4.28 3.99
N LEU A 43 -5.38 -3.79 3.90
CA LEU A 43 -4.54 -3.95 2.72
C LEU A 43 -3.58 -5.10 2.94
N THR A 44 -3.65 -6.11 2.10
CA THR A 44 -2.72 -7.25 2.12
C THR A 44 -1.60 -7.05 1.11
N ASN A 45 -0.49 -7.77 1.30
CA ASN A 45 0.62 -7.80 0.34
C ASN A 45 1.28 -6.41 0.11
N VAL A 46 1.28 -5.55 1.12
CA VAL A 46 1.88 -4.22 1.06
C VAL A 46 3.40 -4.34 1.08
N LEU A 47 4.05 -3.94 0.00
CA LEU A 47 5.51 -3.92 -0.11
C LEU A 47 6.15 -2.94 0.88
N TYR A 48 7.18 -3.40 1.58
CA TYR A 48 8.07 -2.57 2.38
C TYR A 48 9.18 -1.99 1.50
N VAL A 49 9.21 -0.67 1.39
CA VAL A 49 10.13 0.07 0.51
C VAL A 49 10.72 1.26 1.29
N PRO A 50 11.90 1.11 1.90
CA PRO A 50 12.44 2.13 2.80
C PRO A 50 12.84 3.44 2.10
N SER A 51 13.04 3.40 0.78
CA SER A 51 13.43 4.53 -0.07
C SER A 51 12.26 5.46 -0.46
N LEU A 52 11.02 5.12 -0.09
CA LEU A 52 9.85 5.96 -0.34
C LEU A 52 9.87 7.26 0.48
N THR A 53 9.55 8.39 -0.14
CA THR A 53 9.36 9.66 0.59
C THR A 53 8.02 9.72 1.30
N CYS A 54 7.00 9.04 0.77
CA CYS A 54 5.67 8.91 1.34
C CYS A 54 5.09 7.51 1.12
N ASN A 55 4.08 7.13 1.91
CA ASN A 55 3.38 5.87 1.71
C ASN A 55 2.43 5.99 0.51
N LEU A 56 2.34 4.91 -0.27
CA LEU A 56 1.50 4.85 -1.46
C LEU A 56 0.44 3.77 -1.26
N ILE A 57 -0.83 4.15 -1.38
CA ILE A 57 -1.95 3.21 -1.33
C ILE A 57 -2.34 2.88 -2.77
N SER A 58 -2.33 1.59 -3.11
CA SER A 58 -2.85 1.14 -4.39
C SER A 58 -4.38 1.08 -4.30
N ILE A 59 -5.05 1.99 -5.00
CA ILE A 59 -6.52 2.07 -5.01
C ILE A 59 -7.12 0.81 -5.64
N SER A 60 -6.53 0.28 -6.71
CA SER A 60 -7.01 -0.96 -7.32
C SER A 60 -6.95 -2.14 -6.36
N GLN A 61 -5.89 -2.25 -5.54
CA GLN A 61 -5.83 -3.28 -4.50
C GLN A 61 -6.87 -3.04 -3.41
N LEU A 62 -7.05 -1.79 -2.99
CA LEU A 62 -8.02 -1.43 -1.96
C LEU A 62 -9.45 -1.81 -2.37
N LEU A 63 -9.86 -1.45 -3.59
CA LEU A 63 -11.18 -1.74 -4.16
C LEU A 63 -11.37 -3.23 -4.49
N HIS A 64 -10.29 -3.96 -4.77
CA HIS A 64 -10.37 -5.40 -5.01
C HIS A 64 -10.47 -6.21 -3.70
N CYS A 65 -9.84 -5.72 -2.63
CA CYS A 65 -9.83 -6.41 -1.33
C CYS A 65 -11.03 -6.05 -0.45
N ASN A 66 -11.76 -4.98 -0.76
CA ASN A 66 -12.87 -4.47 0.03
C ASN A 66 -13.99 -4.07 -0.93
N ASP A 67 -15.24 -4.48 -0.66
CA ASP A 67 -16.40 -4.11 -1.47
C ASP A 67 -16.76 -2.63 -1.25
N CYS A 68 -15.94 -1.73 -1.80
CA CYS A 68 -16.11 -0.30 -1.61
C CYS A 68 -15.88 0.48 -2.90
N ILE A 69 -16.30 1.74 -2.89
CA ILE A 69 -16.06 2.73 -3.95
C ILE A 69 -15.08 3.78 -3.42
N ALA A 70 -14.16 4.21 -4.28
CA ALA A 70 -13.31 5.37 -4.04
C ALA A 70 -13.77 6.55 -4.90
N MET A 71 -14.06 7.69 -4.27
CA MET A 71 -14.37 8.95 -4.93
C MET A 71 -13.25 9.96 -4.69
N PHE A 72 -12.70 10.52 -5.76
CA PHE A 72 -11.57 11.45 -5.70
C PHE A 72 -12.02 12.88 -5.94
N THR A 73 -11.48 13.81 -5.16
CA THR A 73 -11.48 15.24 -5.44
C THR A 73 -10.05 15.69 -5.74
N ASN A 74 -9.84 16.97 -6.02
CA ASN A 74 -8.51 17.52 -6.24
C ASN A 74 -7.57 17.40 -5.02
N SER A 75 -8.10 17.17 -3.82
CA SER A 75 -7.31 17.14 -2.58
C SER A 75 -7.65 15.99 -1.64
N THR A 76 -8.74 15.25 -1.88
CA THR A 76 -9.22 14.20 -0.98
C THR A 76 -9.65 12.95 -1.74
N CYS A 77 -9.66 11.83 -1.03
CA CYS A 77 -10.27 10.59 -1.46
C CYS A 77 -11.27 10.16 -0.40
N PHE A 78 -12.49 9.86 -0.81
CA PHE A 78 -13.53 9.26 0.02
C PHE A 78 -13.64 7.78 -0.31
N LEU A 79 -13.70 6.95 0.72
CA LEU A 79 -13.96 5.52 0.60
C LEU A 79 -15.34 5.27 1.18
N GLN A 80 -16.23 4.71 0.37
CA GLN A 80 -17.60 4.40 0.75
C GLN A 80 -17.83 2.90 0.58
N ASP A 81 -18.21 2.24 1.67
CA ASP A 81 -18.69 0.86 1.64
C ASP A 81 -19.95 0.75 0.76
N LEU A 82 -20.13 -0.37 0.06
CA LEU A 82 -21.25 -0.60 -0.85
C LEU A 82 -22.50 -1.12 -0.13
#